data_AF-A0A257QPF5-F1
#
_entry.id   AF-A0A257QPF5-F1
#
_cell.length_a   1.000
_cell.length_b   1.000
_cell.length_c   1.000
_cell.angle_alpha   90.00
_cell.angle_beta   90.00
_cell.angle_gamma   90.00
#
_symmetry.space_group_name_H-M   'P 1'
#
loop_
_entity.id
_entity.type
_entity.pdbx_description
1 polymer ?
#
loop_
_entity_poly.entity_id
_entity_poly.type
_entity_poly.pdbx_seq_one_letter_code
_entity_poly.pdbx_strand_id
1 'polypeptide(L)' 'MKPLLLILLLAGCAQAAPVTRLVTITPTVPGSLLQCAPAPQVPVASRQSVVARYIVALWQAGEDCRAHVAAIRQALATP' A
#
# COMPACT_ATOMS: atom_id res chain seq x y z
N MET A 1 -5.65 -50.25 -26.32
CA MET A 1 -6.75 -49.28 -26.06
C MET A 1 -6.50 -48.37 -24.85
N LYS A 2 -5.73 -48.79 -23.83
CA LYS A 2 -5.39 -47.99 -22.64
C LYS A 2 -4.51 -46.73 -22.85
N PRO A 3 -3.57 -46.65 -23.82
CA PRO A 3 -2.72 -45.46 -23.96
C PRO A 3 -3.45 -44.29 -24.64
N LEU A 4 -4.50 -44.56 -25.43
CA LEU A 4 -5.25 -43.53 -26.15
C LEU A 4 -6.07 -42.65 -25.20
N LEU A 5 -6.62 -43.25 -24.13
CA LEU A 5 -7.38 -42.53 -23.12
C LEU A 5 -6.49 -41.54 -22.37
N LEU A 6 -5.26 -41.95 -22.05
CA LEU A 6 -4.30 -41.13 -21.30
C LEU A 6 -3.92 -39.85 -22.07
N ILE A 7 -3.78 -39.94 -23.41
CA ILE A 7 -3.45 -38.81 -24.28
C ILE A 7 -4.61 -37.82 -24.38
N LEU A 8 -5.87 -38.30 -24.38
CA LEU A 8 -7.05 -37.43 -24.42
C LEU A 8 -7.21 -36.57 -23.14
N LEU A 9 -6.83 -37.10 -21.98
CA LEU A 9 -6.91 -36.36 -20.71
C LEU A 9 -5.85 -35.25 -20.57
N LEU A 10 -4.72 -35.36 -21.27
CA LEU A 10 -3.63 -34.37 -21.22
C LEU A 10 -3.87 -33.15 -22.11
N ALA A 11 -4.76 -33.24 -23.11
CA ALA A 11 -5.05 -32.14 -24.03
C ALA A 11 -5.84 -30.98 -23.37
N GLY A 12 -6.52 -31.22 -22.25
CA GLY A 12 -7.31 -30.21 -21.55
C GLY A 12 -6.48 -29.18 -20.77
N CYS A 13 -5.22 -29.46 -20.44
CA CYS A 13 -4.38 -28.56 -19.62
C CYS A 13 -3.61 -27.51 -20.43
N ALA A 14 -3.63 -27.56 -21.77
CA ALA A 14 -2.89 -26.62 -22.61
C ALA A 14 -3.68 -25.37 -23.01
N GLN A 15 -4.98 -25.30 -22.70
CA GLN A 15 -5.85 -24.21 -23.15
C GLN A 15 -5.86 -23.05 -22.14
N ALA A 16 -4.74 -22.34 -22.01
CA ALA A 16 -4.77 -21.02 -21.35
C ALA A 16 -5.57 -20.06 -22.25
N ALA A 17 -6.57 -19.36 -21.67
CA ALA A 17 -7.33 -18.36 -22.40
C ALA A 17 -6.35 -17.29 -22.96
N PRO A 18 -6.50 -16.87 -24.23
CA PRO A 18 -5.62 -15.87 -24.80
C PRO A 18 -5.75 -14.55 -24.02
N VAL A 19 -4.63 -13.97 -23.60
CA VAL A 19 -4.61 -12.62 -23.02
C VAL A 19 -5.03 -11.64 -24.12
N THR A 20 -6.25 -11.14 -24.05
CA THR A 20 -6.85 -10.31 -25.12
C THR A 20 -6.49 -8.84 -25.00
N ARG A 21 -6.08 -8.37 -23.81
CA ARG A 21 -5.74 -6.98 -23.56
C ARG A 21 -4.87 -6.81 -22.33
N LEU A 22 -3.76 -6.10 -22.48
CA LEU A 22 -2.99 -5.55 -21.36
C LEU A 22 -3.45 -4.11 -21.14
N VAL A 23 -3.93 -3.80 -19.93
CA VAL A 23 -4.28 -2.44 -19.53
C VAL A 23 -3.36 -2.06 -18.38
N THR A 24 -2.59 -0.99 -18.55
CA THR A 24 -1.81 -0.40 -17.46
C THR A 24 -2.72 0.55 -16.70
N ILE A 25 -3.05 0.22 -15.45
CA ILE A 25 -3.78 1.11 -14.56
C ILE A 25 -2.75 1.86 -13.72
N THR A 26 -2.70 3.19 -13.88
CA THR A 26 -1.93 4.07 -13.01
C THR A 26 -2.90 4.77 -12.06
N PRO A 27 -3.12 4.23 -10.86
CA PRO A 27 -4.01 4.84 -9.88
C PRO A 27 -3.51 6.24 -9.53
N THR A 28 -4.41 7.22 -9.58
CA THR A 28 -4.10 8.61 -9.25
C THR A 28 -4.17 8.79 -7.74
N VAL A 29 -3.03 9.07 -7.10
CA VAL A 29 -2.96 9.36 -5.66
C VAL A 29 -3.03 10.87 -5.45
N PRO A 30 -3.94 11.40 -4.61
CA PRO A 30 -3.97 12.81 -4.27
C PRO A 30 -2.64 13.28 -3.69
N GLY A 31 -2.09 14.37 -4.22
CA GLY A 31 -0.79 14.91 -3.77
C GLY A 31 -0.74 15.29 -2.28
N SER A 32 -1.90 15.60 -1.68
CA SER A 32 -2.02 15.86 -0.24
C SER A 32 -1.62 14.67 0.62
N LEU A 33 -1.81 13.43 0.14
CA LEU A 33 -1.41 12.21 0.85
C LEU A 33 0.10 11.96 0.77
N LEU A 34 0.79 12.61 -0.16
CA LEU A 34 2.24 12.46 -0.36
C LEU A 34 3.04 13.40 0.55
N GLN A 35 2.36 14.23 1.34
CA GLN A 35 2.97 15.13 2.30
C GLN A 35 2.48 14.74 3.69
N CYS A 36 3.41 14.61 4.61
CA CYS A 36 3.12 14.38 6.02
C CYS A 36 3.41 15.66 6.81
N ALA A 37 2.72 15.83 7.94
CA ALA A 37 3.07 16.88 8.89
C ALA A 37 4.58 16.83 9.23
N PRO A 38 5.27 17.99 9.29
CA PRO A 38 6.69 18.01 9.60
C PRO A 38 6.93 17.53 11.03
N ALA A 39 8.08 16.89 11.23
CA ALA A 39 8.51 16.53 12.58
C ALA A 39 8.67 17.81 13.43
N PRO A 40 8.17 17.84 14.68
CA PRO A 40 8.37 18.98 15.56
C PRO A 40 9.86 19.15 15.86
N GLN A 41 10.30 20.39 16.03
CA GLN A 41 11.68 20.68 16.42
C GLN A 41 11.95 20.19 17.84
N VAL A 42 13.09 19.53 18.04
CA VAL A 42 13.52 19.06 19.37
C VAL A 42 13.72 20.27 20.29
N PRO A 43 13.01 20.37 21.42
CA PRO A 43 13.14 21.51 22.31
C PRO A 43 14.37 21.38 23.21
N VAL A 44 14.99 22.51 23.57
CA VAL A 44 15.85 22.58 24.74
C VAL A 44 14.93 22.57 25.97
N ALA A 45 14.95 21.47 26.73
CA ALA A 45 13.99 21.25 27.82
C ALA A 45 14.66 21.35 29.19
N SER A 46 14.16 22.25 30.04
CA SER A 46 14.50 22.33 31.47
C SER A 46 13.40 21.77 32.38
N ARG A 47 12.26 21.36 31.81
CA ARG A 47 11.08 20.85 32.54
C ARG A 47 10.50 19.63 31.83
N GLN A 48 10.08 18.63 32.60
CA GLN A 48 9.45 17.41 32.08
C GLN A 48 8.17 17.68 31.28
N SER A 49 7.41 18.72 31.65
CA SER A 49 6.22 19.16 30.89
C SER A 49 6.53 19.59 29.44
N VAL A 50 7.77 20.02 29.16
CA VAL A 50 8.18 20.40 27.80
C VAL A 50 8.45 19.14 26.99
N VAL A 51 9.15 18.17 27.59
CA VAL A 51 9.39 16.84 26.99
C VAL A 51 8.08 16.13 26.69
N ALA A 52 7.15 16.10 27.65
CA ALA A 52 5.83 15.47 27.48
C ALA A 52 5.06 16.06 26.30
N ARG A 53 5.02 17.39 26.18
CA ARG A 53 4.37 18.07 25.04
C ARG A 53 5.04 17.76 23.71
N TYR A 54 6.37 17.70 23.68
CA TYR A 54 7.12 17.31 22.49
C TYR A 54 6.81 15.88 22.05
N ILE A 55 6.76 14.92 22.97
CA ILE A 55 6.42 13.52 22.67
C ILE A 55 5.01 13.42 22.07
N VAL A 56 4.03 14.14 22.64
CA VAL A 56 2.66 14.18 22.10
C VAL A 56 2.65 14.75 20.68
N ALA A 57 3.31 15.88 20.45
CA ALA A 57 3.38 16.50 19.13
C ALA A 57 4.06 15.58 18.10
N LEU A 58 5.13 14.89 18.50
CA LEU A 58 5.84 13.94 17.65
C LEU A 58 4.96 12.75 17.28
N TRP A 59 4.22 12.21 18.25
CA TRP A 59 3.29 11.10 18.01
C TRP A 59 2.16 11.51 17.05
N GLN A 60 1.59 12.71 17.23
CA GLN A 60 0.54 13.26 16.36
C GLN A 60 1.02 13.44 14.92
N ALA A 61 2.21 14.03 14.72
CA ALA A 61 2.81 14.16 13.38
C ALA A 61 3.05 12.80 12.72
N GLY A 62 3.45 11.79 13.50
CA GLY A 62 3.60 10.43 13.01
C GLY A 62 2.27 9.75 12.64
N GLU A 63 1.18 10.05 13.37
CA GLU A 63 -0.14 9.47 13.11
C GLU A 63 -0.74 9.96 11.80
N ASP A 64 -0.58 11.25 11.49
CA ASP A 64 -0.94 11.85 10.20
C ASP A 64 -0.35 11.06 9.03
N CYS A 65 0.95 10.80 9.09
CA CYS A 65 1.65 10.07 8.03
C CYS A 65 1.18 8.61 7.91
N ARG A 66 0.92 7.93 9.03
CA ARG A 66 0.38 6.56 9.03
C ARG A 66 -1.01 6.51 8.42
N ALA A 67 -1.86 7.49 8.72
CA ALA A 67 -3.19 7.62 8.14
C ALA A 67 -3.12 7.83 6.62
N HIS A 68 -2.22 8.69 6.14
CA HIS A 68 -2.02 8.90 4.70
C HIS A 68 -1.56 7.63 3.99
N VAL A 69 -0.58 6.92 4.54
CA VAL A 69 -0.11 5.64 3.97
C VAL A 69 -1.24 4.60 3.93
N ALA A 70 -2.07 4.52 4.97
CA ALA A 70 -3.22 3.62 4.98
C ALA A 70 -4.23 3.98 3.87
N ALA A 71 -4.52 5.27 3.66
CA ALA A 71 -5.39 5.74 2.59
C ALA A 71 -4.83 5.44 1.19
N ILE A 72 -3.52 5.63 0.99
CA ILE A 72 -2.85 5.26 -0.27
C ILE A 72 -3.01 3.76 -0.52
N ARG A 73 -2.76 2.92 0.48
CA ARG A 73 -2.92 1.46 0.35
C ARG A 73 -4.34 1.07 -0.04
N GLN A 74 -5.35 1.73 0.52
CA GLN A 74 -6.75 1.49 0.16
C GLN A 74 -7.03 1.89 -1.29
N ALA A 75 -6.54 3.06 -1.73
CA ALA A 75 -6.71 3.53 -3.11
C ALA A 75 -6.07 2.57 -4.14
N LEU A 76 -4.92 1.99 -3.80
CA LEU A 76 -4.20 1.02 -4.64
C LEU A 76 -4.79 -0.40 -4.60
N ALA A 77 -5.59 -0.73 -3.59
CA ALA A 77 -6.20 -2.07 -3.45
C ALA A 77 -7.47 -2.25 -4.30
N THR A 78 -8.04 -1.15 -4.82
CA THR A 78 -9.17 -1.19 -5.75
C THR A 78 -8.68 -1.49 -7.16
N PRO A 79 -9.15 -2.59 -7.80
CA PRO A 79 -8.78 -2.96 -9.16
C PRO A 79 -9.33 -1.99 -10.22
#